data_AF-A0A316K2J9-F1
#
_entry.id   AF-A0A316K2J9-F1
#
_cell.length_a   1.000
_cell.length_b   1.000
_cell.length_c   1.000
_cell.angle_alpha   90.00
_cell.angle_beta   90.00
_cell.angle_gamma   90.00
#
_symmetry.space_group_name_H-M   'P 1'
#
loop_
_entity.id
_entity.type
_entity.pdbx_description
1 polymer ?
#
loop_
_entity_poly.entity_id
_entity_poly.type
_entity_poly.pdbx_seq_one_letter_code
_entity_poly.pdbx_strand_id
1 'polypeptide(L)'
;MGRSMENYPVHPKEIKALQTAIQNFAQKNGPVLLLIETFDGIVVGPEIQKKLQNKEVYEDVKAVAVQLKSTTHRISLNLSSQFNKNRIPIRAFASKENAIKWLKKKQS
;
A
#
# COMPACT_ATOMS: atom_id res chain seq x y z
N MET A 1 -5.32 -25.49 -20.76
CA MET A 1 -6.37 -24.56 -20.29
C MET A 1 -5.69 -23.39 -19.59
N GLY A 2 -5.45 -22.29 -20.29
CA GLY A 2 -4.92 -21.08 -19.67
C GLY A 2 -6.01 -20.43 -18.83
N ARG A 3 -5.79 -20.30 -17.51
CA ARG A 3 -6.65 -19.44 -16.69
C ARG A 3 -6.49 -18.02 -17.23
N SER A 4 -7.54 -17.47 -17.83
CA SER A 4 -7.63 -16.03 -18.03
C SER A 4 -7.38 -15.39 -16.67
N MET A 5 -6.23 -14.73 -16.48
CA MET A 5 -6.01 -13.91 -15.31
C MET A 5 -7.01 -12.77 -15.40
N GLU A 6 -8.14 -12.92 -14.73
CA GLU A 6 -9.10 -11.83 -14.57
C GLU A 6 -8.35 -10.69 -13.89
N ASN A 7 -8.22 -9.57 -14.61
CA ASN A 7 -7.67 -8.37 -14.04
C ASN A 7 -8.69 -7.87 -13.00
N TYR A 8 -8.26 -7.69 -11.76
CA TYR A 8 -9.06 -7.14 -10.66
C TYR A 8 -8.82 -5.63 -10.60
N PRO A 9 -9.74 -4.80 -11.15
CA PRO A 9 -9.63 -3.36 -11.05
C PRO A 9 -9.89 -2.93 -9.60
N VAL A 10 -8.99 -2.12 -9.05
CA VAL A 10 -9.23 -1.48 -7.75
C VAL A 10 -10.29 -0.39 -7.93
N HIS A 11 -11.32 -0.40 -7.08
CA HIS A 11 -12.39 0.60 -7.12
C HIS A 11 -12.17 1.74 -6.12
N PRO A 12 -12.70 2.95 -6.40
CA PRO A 12 -12.51 4.11 -5.52
C PRO A 12 -13.09 3.92 -4.12
N LYS A 13 -14.15 3.11 -4.01
CA LYS A 13 -14.77 2.73 -2.75
C LYS A 13 -13.83 1.93 -1.84
N GLU A 14 -12.95 1.12 -2.42
CA GLU A 14 -11.99 0.29 -1.69
C GLU A 14 -10.87 1.14 -1.10
N ILE A 15 -10.41 2.17 -1.84
CA ILE A 15 -9.46 3.14 -1.31
C ILE A 15 -10.07 3.97 -0.17
N LYS A 16 -11.34 4.38 -0.31
CA LYS A 16 -12.04 5.09 0.77
C LYS A 16 -12.18 4.22 2.02
N ALA A 17 -12.55 2.95 1.85
CA ALA A 17 -12.63 1.99 2.96
C ALA A 17 -11.26 1.80 3.63
N LEU A 18 -10.18 1.68 2.86
CA LEU A 18 -8.82 1.61 3.38
C LEU A 18 -8.45 2.85 4.19
N GLN A 19 -8.75 4.05 3.68
CA GLN A 19 -8.50 5.30 4.38
C GLN A 19 -9.23 5.35 5.74
N THR A 20 -10.53 5.03 5.75
CA THR A 20 -11.32 5.00 6.98
C THR A 20 -10.79 3.97 7.97
N ALA A 21 -10.35 2.79 7.50
CA ALA A 21 -9.75 1.78 8.37
C ALA A 21 -8.44 2.26 9.01
N ILE A 22 -7.58 2.93 8.24
CA ILE A 22 -6.32 3.51 8.74
C ILE A 22 -6.62 4.56 9.82
N GLN A 23 -7.51 5.51 9.52
CA GLN A 23 -7.87 6.59 10.45
C GLN A 23 -8.48 6.05 11.75
N ASN A 24 -9.43 5.11 11.64
CA ASN A 24 -10.06 4.50 12.82
C ASN A 24 -9.06 3.73 13.68
N PHE A 25 -8.09 3.05 13.06
CA PHE A 25 -7.03 2.37 13.80
C PHE A 25 -6.08 3.37 14.46
N ALA A 26 -5.72 4.43 13.74
CA ALA A 26 -4.81 5.47 14.20
C ALA A 26 -5.34 6.23 15.42
N GLN A 27 -6.62 6.59 15.40
CA GLN A 27 -7.29 7.27 16.52
C GLN A 27 -7.23 6.45 17.82
N LYS A 28 -7.22 5.13 17.72
CA LYS A 28 -7.22 4.23 18.89
C LYS A 28 -5.82 3.81 19.34
N ASN A 29 -4.86 3.72 18.42
CA ASN A 29 -3.57 3.06 18.66
C ASN A 29 -2.35 3.94 18.34
N GLY A 30 -2.56 5.17 17.84
CA GLY A 30 -1.50 6.02 17.34
C GLY A 30 -1.05 5.66 15.91
N PRO A 31 0.11 6.18 15.46
CA PRO A 31 0.55 6.05 14.07
C PRO A 31 0.60 4.62 13.54
N VAL A 32 0.15 4.43 12.29
CA VAL A 32 -0.08 3.12 11.68
C VAL A 32 1.13 2.66 10.88
N LEU A 33 1.47 1.37 10.99
CA LEU A 33 2.43 0.68 10.13
C LEU A 33 1.65 -0.18 9.13
N LEU A 34 1.87 0.03 7.83
CA LEU A 34 1.14 -0.69 6.79
C LEU A 34 2.00 -1.75 6.12
N LEU A 35 1.46 -2.96 6.01
CA LEU A 35 1.96 -4.01 5.14
C LEU A 35 0.99 -4.17 3.96
N ILE A 36 1.48 -3.94 2.74
CA ILE A 36 0.71 -4.10 1.52
C ILE A 36 1.18 -5.38 0.83
N GLU A 37 0.30 -6.37 0.71
CA GLU A 37 0.56 -7.59 -0.05
C GLU A 37 0.03 -7.41 -1.48
N THR A 38 0.91 -7.57 -2.47
CA THR A 38 0.54 -7.44 -3.88
C THR A 38 0.30 -8.82 -4.51
N PHE A 39 -0.64 -8.88 -5.46
CA PHE A 39 -1.04 -10.08 -6.17
C PHE A 39 -1.08 -9.81 -7.67
N ASP A 40 -0.75 -10.83 -8.46
CA ASP A 40 -0.88 -10.76 -9.92
C ASP A 40 -2.34 -10.52 -10.31
N GLY A 41 -2.54 -9.74 -11.39
CA GLY A 41 -3.86 -9.39 -11.90
C GLY A 41 -4.49 -8.15 -11.28
N ILE A 42 -3.92 -7.51 -10.25
CA ILE A 42 -4.45 -6.23 -9.77
C ILE A 42 -4.16 -5.12 -10.79
N VAL A 43 -5.18 -4.34 -11.15
CA VAL A 43 -5.04 -3.19 -12.05
C VAL A 43 -5.50 -1.91 -11.34
N VAL A 44 -4.63 -0.91 -11.31
CA VAL A 44 -4.92 0.39 -10.69
C VAL A 44 -5.22 1.42 -11.77
N GLY A 45 -6.51 1.73 -11.94
CA GLY A 45 -6.96 2.74 -12.91
C GLY A 45 -6.46 4.16 -12.59
N PRO A 46 -6.46 5.08 -13.57
CA PRO A 46 -5.94 6.44 -13.41
C PRO A 46 -6.67 7.25 -12.33
N GLU A 47 -7.96 7.03 -12.13
CA GLU A 47 -8.73 7.68 -11.05
C GLU A 47 -8.23 7.28 -9.66
N ILE A 48 -7.93 5.99 -9.48
CA ILE A 48 -7.36 5.47 -8.24
C ILE A 48 -5.97 6.03 -8.02
N GLN A 49 -5.15 6.09 -9.07
CA GLN A 49 -3.83 6.70 -8.97
C GLN A 49 -3.89 8.15 -8.50
N LYS A 50 -4.88 8.93 -8.95
CA LYS A 50 -5.09 10.30 -8.45
C LYS A 50 -5.53 10.34 -6.98
N LYS A 51 -6.43 9.43 -6.55
CA LYS A 51 -6.85 9.38 -5.14
C LYS A 51 -5.73 8.98 -4.19
N LEU A 52 -4.89 8.02 -4.58
CA LEU A 52 -3.72 7.63 -3.80
C LEU A 52 -2.65 8.74 -3.76
N GLN A 53 -2.66 9.69 -4.70
CA GLN A 53 -1.79 10.88 -4.66
C GLN A 53 -2.23 11.94 -3.65
N ASN A 54 -3.46 11.89 -3.11
CA ASN A 54 -3.91 12.86 -2.12
C ASN A 54 -3.29 12.57 -0.76
N LYS A 55 -2.68 13.61 -0.16
CA LYS A 55 -1.90 13.50 1.09
C LYS A 55 -2.72 13.00 2.28
N GLU A 56 -4.01 13.35 2.32
CA GLU A 56 -4.97 13.03 3.40
C GLU A 56 -5.19 11.52 3.59
N VAL A 57 -4.82 10.69 2.63
CA VAL A 57 -5.00 9.23 2.75
C VAL A 57 -4.01 8.62 3.74
N TYR A 58 -2.87 9.28 3.99
CA TYR A 58 -1.73 8.66 4.66
C TYR A 58 -1.12 9.48 5.80
N GLU A 59 -1.76 10.55 6.27
CA GLU A 59 -1.20 11.39 7.34
C GLU A 59 -0.92 10.61 8.64
N ASP A 60 -1.75 9.60 8.93
CA ASP A 60 -1.60 8.73 10.11
C ASP A 60 -0.60 7.58 9.92
N VAL A 61 0.02 7.44 8.74
CA VAL A 61 0.87 6.28 8.40
C VAL A 61 2.35 6.61 8.67
N LYS A 62 2.97 5.88 9.59
CA LYS A 62 4.39 6.05 9.97
C LYS A 62 5.37 5.36 9.01
N ALA A 63 4.99 4.21 8.45
CA ALA A 63 5.83 3.48 7.48
C ALA A 63 5.01 2.49 6.66
N VAL A 64 5.48 2.18 5.45
CA VAL A 64 4.85 1.20 4.55
C VAL A 64 5.85 0.16 4.07
N ALA A 65 5.53 -1.10 4.25
CA ALA A 65 6.24 -2.20 3.61
C ALA A 65 5.35 -2.82 2.54
N VAL A 66 5.91 -3.03 1.35
CA VAL A 66 5.19 -3.63 0.23
C VAL A 66 5.79 -4.98 -0.09
N GLN A 67 5.03 -6.06 0.03
CA GLN A 67 5.45 -7.37 -0.41
C GLN A 67 5.17 -7.53 -1.90
N LEU A 68 6.23 -7.75 -2.69
CA LEU A 68 6.17 -8.02 -4.12
C LEU A 68 6.23 -9.53 -4.36
N LYS A 69 5.16 -10.10 -4.91
CA LYS A 69 5.15 -11.51 -5.35
C LYS A 69 5.75 -11.71 -6.74
N SER A 70 5.86 -10.65 -7.54
CA SER A 70 6.45 -10.66 -8.88
C SER A 70 7.24 -9.37 -9.14
N THR A 71 8.31 -9.47 -9.95
CA THR A 71 9.20 -8.36 -10.36
C THR A 71 8.48 -7.27 -11.16
N THR A 72 7.26 -7.56 -11.66
CA THR A 72 6.54 -6.74 -12.65
C THR A 72 5.58 -5.72 -12.05
N HIS A 73 5.52 -5.57 -10.73
CA HIS A 73 4.53 -4.69 -10.10
C HIS A 73 4.86 -3.20 -10.23
N ARG A 74 4.47 -2.61 -11.36
CA ARG A 74 4.38 -1.15 -11.60
C ARG A 74 3.57 -0.43 -10.51
N ILE A 75 2.62 -1.14 -9.88
CA ILE A 75 1.83 -0.65 -8.74
C ILE A 75 2.74 -0.20 -7.59
N SER A 76 3.83 -0.92 -7.36
CA SER A 76 4.75 -0.67 -6.27
C SER A 76 5.63 0.55 -6.52
N LEU A 77 5.99 0.82 -7.77
CA LEU A 77 6.71 2.04 -8.16
C LEU A 77 5.82 3.28 -7.97
N ASN A 78 4.56 3.23 -8.39
CA ASN A 78 3.64 4.36 -8.24
C ASN A 78 3.22 4.62 -6.79
N LEU A 79 2.95 3.57 -6.00
CA LEU A 79 2.76 3.71 -4.55
C LEU A 79 4.03 4.26 -3.90
N SER A 80 5.21 3.74 -4.25
CA SER A 80 6.47 4.19 -3.65
C SER A 80 6.80 5.67 -3.93
N SER A 81 6.42 6.19 -5.09
CA SER A 81 6.56 7.61 -5.39
C SER A 81 5.60 8.51 -4.58
N GLN A 82 4.47 7.98 -4.10
CA GLN A 82 3.43 8.76 -3.43
C GLN A 82 3.73 9.00 -1.96
N PHE A 83 4.11 7.98 -1.18
CA PHE A 83 4.45 8.27 0.22
C PHE A 83 5.83 8.95 0.40
N ASN A 84 6.69 8.93 -0.62
CA ASN A 84 7.90 9.76 -0.65
C ASN A 84 7.57 11.27 -0.61
N LYS A 85 6.43 11.70 -1.18
CA LYS A 85 5.96 13.09 -1.07
C LYS A 85 5.54 13.48 0.37
N ASN A 86 5.23 12.49 1.20
CA ASN A 86 4.81 12.67 2.59
C ASN A 86 5.91 12.31 3.60
N ARG A 87 7.16 12.10 3.16
CA ARG A 87 8.30 11.63 4.00
C ARG A 87 8.05 10.31 4.74
N ILE A 88 7.05 9.54 4.33
CA ILE A 88 6.76 8.25 4.93
C ILE A 88 7.75 7.26 4.31
N PRO A 89 8.56 6.55 5.09
CA PRO A 89 9.47 5.55 4.59
C PRO A 89 8.69 4.39 3.97
N ILE A 90 9.03 4.04 2.73
CA ILE A 90 8.47 2.89 2.01
C ILE A 90 9.59 1.96 1.62
N ARG A 91 9.36 0.65 1.76
CA ARG A 91 10.31 -0.35 1.24
C ARG A 91 9.59 -1.55 0.68
N ALA A 92 10.05 -2.01 -0.48
CA ALA A 92 9.57 -3.21 -1.12
C ALA A 92 10.38 -4.44 -0.67
N PHE A 93 9.72 -5.58 -0.52
CA PHE A 93 10.31 -6.83 -0.07
C PHE A 93 9.76 -8.00 -0.89
N ALA A 94 10.61 -8.98 -1.20
CA ALA A 94 10.17 -10.24 -1.81
C ALA A 94 9.46 -11.17 -0.80
N SER A 95 9.82 -11.08 0.48
CA SER A 95 9.26 -11.92 1.55
C SER A 95 8.49 -11.08 2.57
N LYS A 96 7.31 -11.59 2.95
CA LYS A 96 6.45 -11.06 4.02
C LYS A 96 7.20 -10.91 5.35
N GLU A 97 8.02 -11.90 5.70
CA GLU A 97 8.74 -11.92 6.97
C GLU A 97 9.75 -10.77 7.07
N ASN A 98 10.44 -10.47 5.97
CA ASN A 98 11.38 -9.37 5.91
C ASN A 98 10.67 -8.01 5.98
N ALA A 99 9.50 -7.89 5.34
CA ALA A 99 8.65 -6.71 5.42
C ALA A 99 8.22 -6.44 6.88
N ILE A 100 7.73 -7.46 7.58
CA ILE A 100 7.31 -7.37 8.99
C ILE A 100 8.50 -7.02 9.89
N LYS A 101 9.64 -7.68 9.73
CA LYS A 101 10.87 -7.38 10.50
C LYS A 101 11.27 -5.93 10.36
N TRP A 102 11.16 -5.36 9.16
CA TRP A 102 11.46 -3.95 8.92
C TRP A 102 10.42 -3.00 9.53
N LEU A 103 9.13 -3.30 9.42
CA LEU A 103 8.08 -2.49 10.06
C LEU A 103 8.24 -2.44 11.58
N LYS A 104 8.56 -3.57 12.23
CA LYS A 104 8.83 -3.61 13.67
C LYS A 104 9.97 -2.67 14.08
N LYS A 105 11.02 -2.54 13.25
CA LYS A 105 12.12 -1.57 13.48
C LYS A 105 11.68 -0.11 13.34
N LYS A 106 10.54 0.16 12.71
CA LYS A 106 9.94 1.49 12.57
C LYS A 106 8.89 1.80 13.64
N GLN A 107 8.56 0.84 14.49
CA GLN A 107 7.65 1.05 15.61
C GLN A 107 8.33 1.82 16.75
N SER A 108 9.66 1.69 16.89
CA SER A 108 10.50 2.47 17.81
C SER A 108 10.45 3.98 17.59
#